data_AF-A0A8T4DSF3-F1
#
_entry.id   AF-A0A8T4DSF3-F1
#
_cell.length_a   1.000
_cell.length_b   1.000
_cell.length_c   1.000
_cell.angle_alpha   90.00
_cell.angle_beta   90.00
_cell.angle_gamma   90.00
#
_symmetry.space_group_name_H-M   'P 1'
#
loop_
_entity.id
_entity.type
_entity.pdbx_description
1 polymer ?
#
loop_
_entity_poly.entity_id
_entity_poly.type
_entity_poly.pdbx_seq_one_letter_code
_entity_poly.pdbx_strand_id
1 'polypeptide(L)'
;MGDPGCLEHALADAENYVSLEIGLSLTKSRLEVYDPDSWERFCMTSGFEKNAEGIYVPQAHRAYIRSDAVSLISNAFHELYGHGLFCEESKLGRIIAIPDQTSDSVTEYLSSQRDPEVQHLGFPGSNLWNYEGFAVWMECLLCKETGNSNSWERKRTILHPDYLAAGEYFFGAEQAMGRKDFLSQLGFPNRQKPIEIVESVKRVYGPEFQNVILMLLYGSRKPTSDIDLFIISDNPSRTYFNGWLDIYELNRNEFALLISRLDISVTDPLFTGERIYGSELGLEQIRQSCLNMRITPEAIRHNALRAEKENAIAQGSSHDRRLLTIAAKYGETYSRNAHYLASGLKPLTLRRILQLEGKR
;
A
#
# COMPACT_ATOMS: atom_id res chain seq x y z
N MET A 1 28.58 -10.05 28.82
CA MET A 1 28.83 -10.33 27.40
C MET A 1 27.62 -11.08 26.88
N GLY A 2 26.93 -10.57 25.88
CA GLY A 2 25.90 -11.34 25.18
C GLY A 2 26.56 -12.49 24.45
N ASP A 3 25.99 -13.68 24.53
CA ASP A 3 26.47 -14.85 23.78
C ASP A 3 26.22 -14.59 22.28
N PRO A 4 27.26 -14.55 21.42
CA PRO A 4 27.08 -14.37 19.97
C PRO A 4 26.12 -15.40 19.36
N GLY A 5 26.07 -16.63 19.91
CA GLY A 5 25.12 -17.65 19.49
C GLY A 5 23.66 -17.28 19.77
N CYS A 6 23.40 -16.40 20.74
CA CYS A 6 22.06 -15.90 21.05
C CYS A 6 21.57 -14.89 20.00
N LEU A 7 22.46 -14.05 19.45
CA LEU A 7 22.09 -13.10 18.40
C LEU A 7 21.78 -13.83 17.08
N GLU A 8 22.63 -14.76 16.66
CA GLU A 8 22.43 -15.53 15.42
C GLU A 8 21.11 -16.31 15.45
N HIS A 9 20.79 -16.94 16.58
CA HIS A 9 19.52 -17.65 16.75
C HIS A 9 18.33 -16.69 16.67
N ALA A 10 18.39 -15.55 17.36
CA ALA A 10 17.33 -14.54 17.32
C ALA A 10 17.10 -13.97 15.92
N LEU A 11 18.17 -13.75 15.14
CA LEU A 11 18.08 -13.30 13.75
C LEU A 11 17.43 -14.36 12.85
N ALA A 12 17.80 -15.64 13.02
CA ALA A 12 17.19 -16.73 12.26
C ALA A 12 15.68 -16.85 12.56
N ASP A 13 15.28 -16.74 13.82
CA ASP A 13 13.87 -16.76 14.23
C ASP A 13 13.11 -15.55 13.69
N ALA A 14 13.72 -14.37 13.73
CA ALA A 14 13.14 -13.16 13.15
C ALA A 14 12.97 -13.27 11.64
N GLU A 15 13.96 -13.79 10.90
CA GLU A 15 13.87 -14.04 9.46
C GLU A 15 12.72 -14.99 9.13
N ASN A 16 12.62 -16.10 9.88
CA ASN A 16 11.55 -17.07 9.71
C ASN A 16 10.17 -16.43 9.94
N TYR A 17 10.02 -15.66 11.03
CA TYR A 17 8.76 -14.96 11.32
C TYR A 17 8.41 -13.95 10.23
N VAL A 18 9.34 -13.09 9.85
CA VAL A 18 9.12 -12.06 8.81
C VAL A 18 8.74 -12.71 7.48
N SER A 19 9.42 -13.79 7.09
CA SER A 19 9.13 -14.48 5.83
C SER A 19 7.78 -15.20 5.84
N LEU A 20 7.44 -15.89 6.93
CA LEU A 20 6.24 -16.74 6.98
C LEU A 20 4.98 -15.95 7.35
N GLU A 21 5.07 -15.10 8.37
CA GLU A 21 3.90 -14.41 8.95
C GLU A 21 3.67 -13.04 8.33
N ILE A 22 4.74 -12.32 7.95
CA ILE A 22 4.64 -10.98 7.34
C ILE A 22 4.69 -11.09 5.80
N GLY A 23 5.40 -12.09 5.26
CA GLY A 23 5.56 -12.28 3.83
C GLY A 23 6.57 -11.33 3.20
N LEU A 24 7.54 -10.84 3.97
CA LEU A 24 8.63 -9.97 3.52
C LEU A 24 9.97 -10.70 3.64
N SER A 25 11.01 -10.21 2.99
CA SER A 25 12.37 -10.73 3.16
C SER A 25 13.41 -9.65 2.89
N LEU A 26 14.54 -9.73 3.61
CA LEU A 26 15.70 -8.90 3.32
C LEU A 26 16.53 -9.56 2.24
N THR A 27 16.77 -8.86 1.14
CA THR A 27 17.57 -9.37 0.02
C THR A 27 18.92 -8.70 -0.05
N LYS A 28 19.00 -7.41 0.31
CA LYS A 28 20.19 -6.56 0.19
C LYS A 28 20.82 -6.24 1.54
N SER A 29 20.01 -5.95 2.54
CA SER A 29 20.46 -5.49 3.84
C SER A 29 21.24 -6.58 4.55
N ARG A 30 22.36 -6.17 5.18
CA ARG A 30 23.18 -7.07 6.00
C ARG A 30 23.51 -6.39 7.30
N LEU A 31 23.72 -7.21 8.33
CA LEU A 31 24.17 -6.78 9.64
C LEU A 31 25.68 -6.90 9.75
N GLU A 32 26.32 -5.87 10.28
CA GLU A 32 27.71 -5.89 10.71
C GLU A 32 27.78 -5.54 12.20
N VAL A 33 28.48 -6.39 12.96
CA VAL A 33 28.61 -6.26 14.42
C VAL A 33 30.04 -5.85 14.75
N TYR A 34 30.19 -4.76 15.49
CA TYR A 34 31.49 -4.19 15.85
C TYR A 34 31.76 -4.38 17.34
N ASP A 35 32.99 -4.77 17.69
CA ASP A 35 33.48 -4.60 19.06
C ASP A 35 33.56 -3.10 19.43
N PRO A 36 33.57 -2.73 20.72
CA PRO A 36 33.50 -1.33 21.15
C PRO A 36 34.60 -0.43 20.55
N ASP A 37 35.83 -0.92 20.46
CA ASP A 37 36.96 -0.15 19.92
C ASP A 37 36.84 0.05 18.40
N SER A 38 36.36 -0.97 17.69
CA SER A 38 36.08 -0.87 16.26
C SER A 38 34.85 0.00 15.98
N TRP A 39 33.83 -0.03 16.83
CA TRP A 39 32.64 0.82 16.74
C TRP A 39 32.99 2.29 16.89
N GLU A 40 33.77 2.64 17.91
CA GLU A 40 34.18 4.04 18.10
C GLU A 40 34.95 4.58 16.89
N ARG A 41 35.90 3.79 16.37
CA ARG A 41 36.65 4.15 15.16
C ARG A 41 35.76 4.29 13.94
N PHE A 42 34.80 3.40 13.76
CA PHE A 42 33.80 3.46 12.69
C PHE A 42 32.98 4.75 12.79
N CYS A 43 32.40 5.05 13.95
CA CYS A 43 31.62 6.28 14.16
C CYS A 43 32.46 7.54 13.92
N MET A 44 33.71 7.57 14.40
CA MET A 44 34.62 8.70 14.18
C MET A 44 34.93 8.91 12.69
N THR A 45 35.20 7.83 11.96
CA THR A 45 35.58 7.92 10.54
C THR A 45 34.39 8.28 9.67
N SER A 46 33.20 7.80 10.02
CA SER A 46 31.97 8.00 9.26
C SER A 46 31.18 9.25 9.68
N GLY A 47 31.59 9.93 10.75
CA GLY A 47 30.91 11.13 11.25
C GLY A 47 29.60 10.84 12.00
N PHE A 48 29.45 9.63 12.57
CA PHE A 48 28.28 9.24 13.33
C PHE A 48 28.40 9.50 14.83
N GLU A 49 27.27 9.51 15.53
CA GLU A 49 27.25 9.63 16.98
C GLU A 49 27.88 8.41 17.65
N LYS A 50 28.93 8.64 18.45
CA LYS A 50 29.66 7.57 19.16
C LYS A 50 28.79 6.79 20.16
N ASN A 51 27.77 7.47 20.69
CA ASN A 51 26.88 6.91 21.71
C ASN A 51 25.73 6.10 21.11
N ALA A 52 25.55 6.13 19.79
CA ALA A 52 24.59 5.26 19.12
C ALA A 52 24.97 3.79 19.37
N GLU A 53 23.97 2.95 19.59
CA GLU A 53 24.17 1.50 19.74
C GLU A 53 23.92 0.74 18.43
N GLY A 54 23.30 1.39 17.46
CA GLY A 54 22.97 0.86 16.14
C GLY A 54 22.80 2.01 15.15
N ILE A 55 23.13 1.74 13.88
CA ILE A 55 22.95 2.66 12.76
C ILE A 55 22.63 1.85 11.50
N TYR A 56 21.53 2.19 10.83
CA TYR A 56 21.27 1.73 9.48
C TYR A 56 21.69 2.79 8.45
N VAL A 57 22.44 2.36 7.43
CA VAL A 57 22.87 3.19 6.30
C VAL A 57 22.08 2.76 5.05
N PRO A 58 21.05 3.52 4.64
CA PRO A 58 20.14 3.12 3.57
C PRO A 58 20.81 2.88 2.22
N GLN A 59 21.73 3.75 1.81
CA GLN A 59 22.41 3.66 0.51
C GLN A 59 23.33 2.45 0.41
N ALA A 60 23.89 2.02 1.55
CA ALA A 60 24.73 0.83 1.63
C ALA A 60 23.92 -0.45 1.87
N HIS A 61 22.64 -0.34 2.24
CA HIS A 61 21.84 -1.45 2.78
C HIS A 61 22.62 -2.19 3.88
N ARG A 62 23.01 -1.45 4.92
CA ARG A 62 23.82 -1.99 6.01
C ARG A 62 23.31 -1.52 7.35
N ALA A 63 23.05 -2.46 8.24
CA ALA A 63 22.85 -2.24 9.65
C ALA A 63 24.20 -2.47 10.36
N TYR A 64 24.60 -1.52 11.20
CA TYR A 64 25.80 -1.59 12.01
C TYR A 64 25.37 -1.56 13.48
N ILE A 65 25.83 -2.50 14.30
CA ILE A 65 25.51 -2.52 15.73
C ILE A 65 26.76 -2.73 16.60
N ARG A 66 26.74 -2.14 17.80
CA ARG A 66 27.79 -2.32 18.80
C ARG A 66 27.55 -3.60 19.60
N SER A 67 28.55 -4.49 19.68
CA SER A 67 28.41 -5.86 20.22
C SER A 67 28.16 -5.94 21.72
N ASP A 68 28.49 -4.90 22.47
CA ASP A 68 28.30 -4.82 23.92
C ASP A 68 27.04 -4.03 24.32
N ALA A 69 26.21 -3.61 23.34
CA ALA A 69 24.98 -2.88 23.59
C ALA A 69 24.05 -3.66 24.54
N VAL A 70 23.45 -2.96 25.50
CA VAL A 70 22.60 -3.56 26.54
C VAL A 70 21.40 -4.28 25.93
N SER A 71 20.92 -3.77 24.79
CA SER A 71 19.80 -4.29 24.02
C SER A 71 20.23 -4.74 22.62
N LEU A 72 21.34 -5.46 22.52
CA LEU A 72 21.93 -5.93 21.26
C LEU A 72 20.91 -6.53 20.27
N ILE A 73 20.08 -7.48 20.72
CA ILE A 73 19.09 -8.14 19.86
C ILE A 73 18.02 -7.15 19.39
N SER A 74 17.53 -6.31 20.31
CA SER A 74 16.57 -5.24 20.01
C SER A 74 17.11 -4.28 18.94
N ASN A 75 18.35 -3.82 19.12
CA ASN A 75 19.03 -2.94 18.16
C ASN A 75 19.22 -3.63 16.81
N ALA A 76 19.61 -4.91 16.79
CA ALA A 76 19.69 -5.66 15.55
C ALA A 76 18.35 -5.71 14.81
N PHE A 77 17.24 -5.95 15.53
CA PHE A 77 15.90 -5.95 14.93
C PHE A 77 15.50 -4.57 14.41
N HIS A 78 15.78 -3.51 15.18
CA HIS A 78 15.50 -2.13 14.79
C HIS A 78 16.22 -1.74 13.50
N GLU A 79 17.54 -1.90 13.46
CA GLU A 79 18.36 -1.46 12.34
C GLU A 79 18.17 -2.35 11.11
N LEU A 80 18.23 -3.68 11.30
CA LEU A 80 18.22 -4.62 10.19
C LEU A 80 16.82 -4.85 9.64
N TYR A 81 15.86 -5.20 10.48
CA TYR A 81 14.51 -5.52 10.02
C TYR A 81 13.62 -4.28 9.97
N GLY A 82 13.71 -3.38 10.95
CA GLY A 82 12.98 -2.12 10.94
C GLY A 82 13.33 -1.25 9.75
N HIS A 83 14.52 -0.66 9.75
CA HIS A 83 14.93 0.22 8.66
C HIS A 83 15.24 -0.54 7.37
N GLY A 84 15.89 -1.72 7.45
CA GLY A 84 16.23 -2.50 6.26
C GLY A 84 15.01 -2.92 5.44
N LEU A 85 13.97 -3.51 6.06
CA LEU A 85 12.76 -3.89 5.31
C LEU A 85 12.03 -2.66 4.78
N PHE A 86 11.98 -1.56 5.54
CA PHE A 86 11.37 -0.34 5.07
C PHE A 86 12.07 0.20 3.81
N CYS A 87 13.40 0.28 3.83
CA CYS A 87 14.19 0.76 2.70
C CYS A 87 14.19 -0.21 1.50
N GLU A 88 14.08 -1.52 1.73
CA GLU A 88 14.07 -2.50 0.63
C GLU A 88 12.70 -2.73 0.02
N GLU A 89 11.65 -2.82 0.83
CA GLU A 89 10.35 -3.33 0.39
C GLU A 89 9.28 -2.24 0.31
N SER A 90 9.32 -1.21 1.16
CA SER A 90 8.34 -0.13 1.08
C SER A 90 8.64 0.84 -0.07
N LYS A 91 7.61 1.21 -0.84
CA LYS A 91 7.66 2.30 -1.83
C LYS A 91 8.15 3.60 -1.21
N LEU A 92 7.88 3.81 0.08
CA LEU A 92 8.27 5.00 0.83
C LEU A 92 9.75 4.97 1.17
N GLY A 93 10.21 3.89 1.80
CA GLY A 93 11.60 3.76 2.24
C GLY A 93 12.60 3.60 1.10
N ARG A 94 12.19 3.03 -0.03
CA ARG A 94 13.05 2.88 -1.23
C ARG A 94 13.63 4.19 -1.73
N ILE A 95 12.94 5.30 -1.52
CA ILE A 95 13.41 6.64 -1.92
C ILE A 95 14.72 6.96 -1.19
N ILE A 96 14.81 6.60 0.09
CA ILE A 96 15.96 6.88 0.97
C ILE A 96 17.20 6.08 0.55
N ALA A 97 17.01 4.91 -0.05
CA ALA A 97 18.11 4.01 -0.44
C ALA A 97 18.74 4.30 -1.81
N ILE A 98 18.31 5.36 -2.51
CA ILE A 98 18.82 5.69 -3.86
C ILE A 98 20.23 6.31 -3.75
N PRO A 99 21.28 5.71 -4.38
CA PRO A 99 22.66 6.17 -4.21
C PRO A 99 22.97 7.60 -4.68
N ASP A 100 22.20 8.11 -5.64
CA ASP A 100 22.40 9.46 -6.21
C ASP A 100 21.63 10.55 -5.46
N GLN A 101 21.01 10.23 -4.31
CA GLN A 101 20.46 11.24 -3.43
C GLN A 101 21.55 11.88 -2.58
N THR A 102 21.69 13.20 -2.71
CA THR A 102 22.52 14.00 -1.80
C THR A 102 22.00 13.89 -0.36
N SER A 103 22.89 14.06 0.63
CA SER A 103 22.49 14.12 2.05
C SER A 103 21.34 15.10 2.27
N ASP A 104 21.40 16.26 1.61
CA ASP A 104 20.42 17.32 1.74
C ASP A 104 19.03 16.87 1.26
N SER A 105 18.97 16.09 0.17
CA SER A 105 17.69 15.54 -0.32
C SER A 105 17.09 14.47 0.58
N VAL A 106 17.91 13.68 1.28
CA VAL A 106 17.42 12.70 2.27
C VAL A 106 16.90 13.42 3.50
N THR A 107 17.62 14.43 3.98
CA THR A 107 17.18 15.26 5.10
C THR A 107 15.89 16.02 4.75
N GLU A 108 15.80 16.58 3.54
CA GLU A 108 14.59 17.21 3.02
C GLU A 108 13.43 16.21 2.97
N TYR A 109 13.65 14.99 2.47
CA TYR A 109 12.63 13.95 2.49
C TYR A 109 12.17 13.63 3.92
N LEU A 110 13.09 13.34 4.85
CA LEU A 110 12.75 12.96 6.22
C LEU A 110 11.99 14.07 6.96
N SER A 111 12.36 15.32 6.70
CA SER A 111 11.71 16.51 7.30
C SER A 111 10.44 16.95 6.57
N SER A 112 10.23 16.52 5.32
CA SER A 112 9.05 16.87 4.55
C SER A 112 7.76 16.31 5.16
N GLN A 113 6.72 17.13 5.10
CA GLN A 113 5.36 16.70 5.43
C GLN A 113 4.77 15.94 4.24
N ARG A 114 4.00 14.89 4.54
CA ARG A 114 3.25 14.13 3.55
C ARG A 114 1.95 14.80 3.20
N ASP A 115 1.50 14.47 2.00
CA ASP A 115 0.18 14.78 1.52
C ASP A 115 -0.88 13.99 2.33
N PRO A 116 -1.76 14.67 3.09
CA PRO A 116 -2.84 14.04 3.86
C PRO A 116 -3.81 13.24 2.97
N GLU A 117 -3.91 13.56 1.68
CA GLU A 117 -4.78 12.86 0.73
C GLU A 117 -4.25 11.47 0.34
N VAL A 118 -2.97 11.21 0.57
CA VAL A 118 -2.37 9.88 0.33
C VAL A 118 -2.43 9.01 1.59
N GLN A 119 -2.61 9.61 2.77
CA GLN A 119 -2.61 8.91 4.05
C GLN A 119 -3.82 9.23 4.94
N HIS A 120 -5.01 8.86 4.48
CA HIS A 120 -6.26 9.08 5.19
C HIS A 120 -6.41 8.34 6.54
N LEU A 121 -5.54 7.37 6.84
CA LEU A 121 -5.57 6.59 8.10
C LEU A 121 -4.70 7.18 9.22
N GLY A 122 -4.45 8.49 9.18
CA GLY A 122 -3.87 9.24 10.30
C GLY A 122 -2.37 9.05 10.52
N PHE A 123 -1.65 8.43 9.59
CA PHE A 123 -0.21 8.26 9.71
C PHE A 123 0.49 9.60 9.94
N PRO A 124 1.62 9.60 10.69
CA PRO A 124 2.30 10.84 11.04
C PRO A 124 2.64 11.67 9.82
N GLY A 125 2.45 12.99 9.95
CA GLY A 125 2.65 13.92 8.85
C GLY A 125 4.08 13.94 8.31
N SER A 126 5.10 13.47 9.05
CA SER A 126 6.49 13.47 8.58
C SER A 126 7.00 12.08 8.16
N ASN A 127 7.97 12.07 7.24
CA ASN A 127 8.63 10.83 6.84
C ASN A 127 9.54 10.24 7.93
N LEU A 128 10.17 11.08 8.74
CA LEU A 128 10.97 10.62 9.88
C LEU A 128 10.16 9.76 10.84
N TRP A 129 8.93 10.18 11.16
CA TRP A 129 8.05 9.40 12.03
C TRP A 129 7.65 8.06 11.40
N ASN A 130 7.48 8.00 10.07
CA ASN A 130 7.21 6.73 9.40
C ASN A 130 8.43 5.80 9.42
N TYR A 131 9.62 6.36 9.21
CA TYR A 131 10.88 5.64 9.22
C TYR A 131 11.20 5.05 10.60
N GLU A 132 11.17 5.87 11.64
CA GLU A 132 11.42 5.47 13.03
C GLU A 132 10.26 4.66 13.62
N GLY A 133 9.02 5.11 13.40
CA GLY A 133 7.83 4.43 13.91
C GLY A 133 7.71 3.00 13.40
N PHE A 134 8.03 2.75 12.13
CA PHE A 134 8.07 1.39 11.59
C PHE A 134 9.18 0.56 12.24
N ALA A 135 10.38 1.14 12.44
CA ALA A 135 11.49 0.42 13.03
C ALA A 135 11.24 0.02 14.48
N VAL A 136 10.68 0.93 15.27
CA VAL A 136 10.25 0.66 16.66
C VAL A 136 9.12 -0.38 16.71
N TRP A 137 8.15 -0.28 15.80
CA TRP A 137 7.07 -1.27 15.69
C TRP A 137 7.60 -2.67 15.38
N MET A 138 8.45 -2.79 14.36
CA MET A 138 9.04 -4.06 13.93
C MET A 138 9.93 -4.65 15.01
N GLU A 139 10.73 -3.81 15.68
CA GLU A 139 11.58 -4.20 16.80
C GLU A 139 10.77 -4.84 17.94
N CYS A 140 9.73 -4.17 18.42
CA CYS A 140 8.86 -4.69 19.48
C CYS A 140 8.19 -6.01 19.06
N LEU A 141 7.66 -6.05 17.82
CA LEU A 141 7.03 -7.25 17.27
C LEU A 141 8.01 -8.43 17.27
N LEU A 142 9.21 -8.26 16.70
CA LEU A 142 10.18 -9.33 16.63
C LEU A 142 10.71 -9.73 18.00
N CYS A 143 10.94 -8.78 18.91
CA CYS A 143 11.30 -9.12 20.28
C CYS A 143 10.24 -9.99 20.96
N LYS A 144 8.95 -9.68 20.76
CA LYS A 144 7.87 -10.50 21.33
C LYS A 144 7.83 -11.89 20.73
N GLU A 145 7.85 -12.00 19.41
CA GLU A 145 7.60 -13.25 18.68
C GLU A 145 8.81 -14.21 18.72
N THR A 146 10.01 -13.69 18.96
CA THR A 146 11.24 -14.50 19.13
C THR A 146 11.61 -14.76 20.59
N GLY A 147 10.74 -14.42 21.56
CA GLY A 147 11.00 -14.65 22.98
C GLY A 147 12.03 -13.71 23.62
N ASN A 148 12.32 -12.58 22.96
CA ASN A 148 13.30 -11.56 23.36
C ASN A 148 12.66 -10.30 24.00
N SER A 149 11.44 -10.39 24.53
CA SER A 149 10.70 -9.25 25.11
C SER A 149 11.48 -8.49 26.18
N ASN A 150 12.31 -9.17 26.97
CA ASN A 150 13.16 -8.51 27.99
C ASN A 150 14.16 -7.52 27.38
N SER A 151 14.65 -7.78 26.17
CA SER A 151 15.57 -6.88 25.45
C SER A 151 14.85 -5.60 25.04
N TRP A 152 13.60 -5.74 24.58
CA TRP A 152 12.73 -4.62 24.24
C TRP A 152 12.37 -3.78 25.47
N GLU A 153 11.90 -4.40 26.57
CA GLU A 153 11.51 -3.67 27.78
C GLU A 153 12.66 -2.83 28.35
N ARG A 154 13.90 -3.32 28.29
CA ARG A 154 15.08 -2.54 28.69
C ARG A 154 15.28 -1.33 27.80
N LYS A 155 15.23 -1.50 26.48
CA LYS A 155 15.43 -0.40 25.52
C LYS A 155 14.31 0.62 25.56
N ARG A 156 13.06 0.17 25.73
CA ARG A 156 11.88 1.03 25.80
C ARG A 156 12.01 2.13 26.86
N THR A 157 12.65 1.85 27.99
CA THR A 157 12.82 2.82 29.09
C THR A 157 13.81 3.95 28.79
N ILE A 158 14.65 3.79 27.77
CA ILE A 158 15.68 4.76 27.38
C ILE A 158 15.46 5.33 25.97
N LEU A 159 14.43 4.89 25.26
CA LEU A 159 14.11 5.36 23.92
C LEU A 159 13.66 6.83 23.96
N HIS A 160 14.00 7.59 22.91
CA HIS A 160 13.52 8.96 22.79
C HIS A 160 11.98 9.01 22.81
N PRO A 161 11.34 9.92 23.57
CA PRO A 161 9.88 9.97 23.70
C PRO A 161 9.14 10.04 22.35
N ASP A 162 9.68 10.77 21.37
CA ASP A 162 9.06 10.90 20.04
C ASP A 162 9.07 9.56 19.27
N TYR A 163 10.13 8.76 19.39
CA TYR A 163 10.21 7.46 18.74
C TYR A 163 9.28 6.45 19.41
N LEU A 164 9.17 6.51 20.74
CA LEU A 164 8.20 5.71 21.47
C LEU A 164 6.76 6.06 21.06
N ALA A 165 6.44 7.35 20.98
CA ALA A 165 5.12 7.82 20.53
C ALA A 165 4.83 7.38 19.09
N ALA A 166 5.82 7.43 18.19
CA ALA A 166 5.70 6.94 16.83
C ALA A 166 5.41 5.42 16.79
N GLY A 167 6.15 4.63 17.57
CA GLY A 167 5.91 3.18 17.70
C GLY A 167 4.53 2.86 18.28
N GLU A 168 4.11 3.57 19.35
CA GLU A 168 2.79 3.43 19.97
C GLU A 168 1.65 3.75 19.00
N TYR A 169 1.83 4.78 18.18
CA TYR A 169 0.92 5.07 17.09
C TYR A 169 0.80 3.90 16.10
N PHE A 170 1.93 3.30 15.71
CA PHE A 170 1.97 2.19 14.77
C PHE A 170 1.30 0.92 15.33
N PHE A 171 1.46 0.62 16.63
CA PHE A 171 0.72 -0.48 17.28
C PHE A 171 -0.79 -0.23 17.25
N GLY A 172 -1.23 1.00 17.55
CA GLY A 172 -2.64 1.37 17.50
C GLY A 172 -3.22 1.25 16.08
N ALA A 173 -2.47 1.70 15.07
CA ALA A 173 -2.83 1.57 13.67
C ALA A 173 -2.97 0.10 13.26
N GLU A 174 -1.97 -0.75 13.55
CA GLU A 174 -2.03 -2.19 13.29
C GLU A 174 -3.26 -2.83 13.96
N GLN A 175 -3.55 -2.48 15.22
CA GLN A 175 -4.69 -3.04 15.94
C GLN A 175 -6.03 -2.65 15.29
N ALA A 176 -6.14 -1.41 14.81
CA ALA A 176 -7.38 -0.89 14.21
C ALA A 176 -7.66 -1.49 12.82
N MET A 177 -6.64 -1.59 11.95
CA MET A 177 -6.83 -2.02 10.56
C MET A 177 -6.38 -3.46 10.28
N GLY A 178 -5.56 -4.04 11.15
CA GLY A 178 -4.88 -5.31 10.91
C GLY A 178 -3.55 -5.13 10.18
N ARG A 179 -2.60 -6.01 10.47
CA ARG A 179 -1.20 -5.94 9.98
C ARG A 179 -1.03 -5.76 8.49
N LYS A 180 -1.81 -6.48 7.68
CA LYS A 180 -1.66 -6.44 6.21
C LYS A 180 -2.05 -5.09 5.64
N ASP A 181 -3.17 -4.55 6.11
CA ASP A 181 -3.71 -3.26 5.70
C ASP A 181 -2.77 -2.14 6.15
N PHE A 182 -2.23 -2.27 7.37
CA PHE A 182 -1.20 -1.39 7.93
C PHE A 182 0.07 -1.37 7.06
N LEU A 183 0.60 -2.54 6.67
CA LEU A 183 1.78 -2.61 5.79
C LEU A 183 1.49 -2.06 4.39
N SER A 184 0.33 -2.35 3.83
CA SER A 184 -0.08 -1.81 2.53
C SER A 184 -0.13 -0.28 2.55
N GLN A 185 -0.62 0.31 3.64
CA GLN A 185 -0.67 1.76 3.83
C GLN A 185 0.72 2.39 3.98
N LEU A 186 1.69 1.63 4.50
CA LEU A 186 3.10 1.98 4.49
C LEU A 186 3.78 1.69 3.14
N GLY A 187 3.03 1.36 2.10
CA GLY A 187 3.55 1.15 0.75
C GLY A 187 4.37 -0.12 0.57
N PHE A 188 4.24 -1.10 1.48
CA PHE A 188 4.80 -2.42 1.29
C PHE A 188 4.03 -3.19 0.20
N PRO A 189 4.65 -4.21 -0.42
CA PRO A 189 3.99 -4.98 -1.46
C PRO A 189 2.75 -5.71 -0.90
N ASN A 190 1.60 -5.39 -1.45
CA ASN A 190 0.37 -6.12 -1.25
C ASN A 190 0.47 -7.50 -1.91
N ARG A 191 0.53 -8.52 -1.06
CA ARG A 191 0.50 -9.95 -1.44
C ARG A 191 -0.79 -10.61 -0.92
N GLN A 192 -1.84 -9.84 -0.68
CA GLN A 192 -3.07 -10.32 -0.08
C GLN A 192 -3.78 -11.31 -1.00
N LYS A 193 -4.25 -12.40 -0.40
CA LYS A 193 -5.13 -13.36 -1.08
C LYS A 193 -6.54 -12.79 -1.16
N PRO A 194 -7.36 -13.17 -2.15
CA PRO A 194 -8.76 -12.74 -2.26
C PRO A 194 -9.56 -12.78 -0.96
N ILE A 195 -9.42 -13.86 -0.18
CA ILE A 195 -10.11 -14.02 1.11
C ILE A 195 -9.71 -12.94 2.13
N GLU A 196 -8.46 -12.49 2.12
CA GLU A 196 -7.93 -11.51 3.06
C GLU A 196 -8.43 -10.11 2.71
N ILE A 197 -8.57 -9.81 1.43
CA ILE A 197 -9.19 -8.58 0.93
C ILE A 197 -10.66 -8.54 1.38
N VAL A 198 -11.38 -9.65 1.28
CA VAL A 198 -12.78 -9.75 1.74
C VAL A 198 -12.89 -9.49 3.24
N GLU A 199 -12.01 -10.06 4.08
CA GLU A 199 -12.01 -9.79 5.52
C GLU A 199 -11.69 -8.32 5.85
N SER A 200 -10.82 -7.69 5.06
CA SER A 200 -10.50 -6.26 5.21
C SER A 200 -11.71 -5.38 4.90
N VAL A 201 -12.43 -5.69 3.82
CA VAL A 201 -13.68 -4.99 3.46
C VAL A 201 -14.77 -5.22 4.49
N LYS A 202 -14.89 -6.43 5.07
CA LYS A 202 -15.81 -6.70 6.19
C LYS A 202 -15.55 -5.78 7.39
N ARG A 203 -14.28 -5.52 7.74
CA ARG A 203 -13.94 -4.58 8.81
C ARG A 203 -14.38 -3.15 8.47
N VAL A 204 -14.15 -2.71 7.24
CA VAL A 204 -14.54 -1.36 6.78
C VAL A 204 -16.06 -1.19 6.77
N TYR A 205 -16.80 -2.18 6.29
CA TYR A 205 -18.27 -2.10 6.16
C TYR A 205 -19.00 -2.44 7.47
N GLY A 206 -18.36 -3.21 8.36
CA GLY A 206 -19.00 -3.72 9.56
C GLY A 206 -20.31 -4.46 9.23
N PRO A 207 -21.43 -4.14 9.90
CA PRO A 207 -22.72 -4.76 9.63
C PRO A 207 -23.23 -4.57 8.19
N GLU A 208 -22.86 -3.50 7.49
CA GLU A 208 -23.32 -3.23 6.11
C GLU A 208 -22.79 -4.25 5.09
N PHE A 209 -21.77 -5.04 5.47
CA PHE A 209 -21.18 -6.05 4.57
C PHE A 209 -22.20 -7.11 4.15
N GLN A 210 -23.20 -7.40 4.98
CA GLN A 210 -24.26 -8.38 4.67
C GLN A 210 -25.09 -8.02 3.43
N ASN A 211 -25.06 -6.74 3.02
CA ASN A 211 -25.76 -6.24 1.84
C ASN A 211 -24.90 -6.33 0.57
N VAL A 212 -23.63 -6.74 0.67
CA VAL A 212 -22.74 -6.92 -0.48
C VAL A 212 -23.13 -8.18 -1.25
N ILE A 213 -23.29 -8.04 -2.57
CA ILE A 213 -23.77 -9.10 -3.48
C ILE A 213 -22.60 -9.67 -4.29
N LEU A 214 -21.75 -8.79 -4.80
CA LEU A 214 -20.61 -9.13 -5.66
C LEU A 214 -19.45 -8.21 -5.34
N MET A 215 -18.23 -8.77 -5.30
CA MET A 215 -17.00 -7.99 -5.27
C MET A 215 -16.03 -8.51 -6.31
N LEU A 216 -15.50 -7.59 -7.10
CA LEU A 216 -14.48 -7.85 -8.12
C LEU A 216 -13.21 -7.09 -7.77
N LEU A 217 -12.09 -7.80 -7.75
CA LEU A 217 -10.76 -7.22 -7.72
C LEU A 217 -10.33 -6.90 -9.15
N TYR A 218 -10.07 -5.62 -9.44
CA TYR A 218 -9.68 -5.18 -10.79
C TYR A 218 -8.42 -4.29 -10.74
N GLY A 219 -8.17 -3.52 -11.79
CA GLY A 219 -7.03 -2.60 -11.85
C GLY A 219 -5.69 -3.25 -12.18
N SER A 220 -4.59 -2.60 -11.76
CA SER A 220 -3.24 -3.00 -12.19
C SER A 220 -2.71 -4.24 -11.49
N ARG A 221 -3.22 -4.52 -10.28
CA ARG A 221 -2.83 -5.66 -9.42
C ARG A 221 -1.32 -5.79 -9.23
N LYS A 222 -0.59 -4.68 -9.35
CA LYS A 222 0.85 -4.65 -9.11
C LYS A 222 1.07 -4.76 -7.60
N PRO A 223 2.12 -5.45 -7.13
CA PRO A 223 2.33 -5.63 -5.70
C PRO A 223 2.34 -4.30 -4.92
N THR A 224 2.84 -3.22 -5.49
CA THR A 224 2.91 -1.91 -4.81
C THR A 224 1.81 -0.93 -5.23
N SER A 225 0.75 -1.39 -5.91
CA SER A 225 -0.42 -0.55 -6.19
C SER A 225 -1.43 -0.63 -5.05
N ASP A 226 -2.34 0.33 -5.04
CA ASP A 226 -3.62 0.20 -4.36
C ASP A 226 -4.42 -1.00 -4.89
N ILE A 227 -5.38 -1.42 -4.07
CA ILE A 227 -6.39 -2.42 -4.40
C ILE A 227 -7.61 -1.70 -4.96
N ASP A 228 -7.91 -1.95 -6.22
CA ASP A 228 -9.13 -1.48 -6.84
C ASP A 228 -10.24 -2.54 -6.70
N LEU A 229 -11.33 -2.18 -6.02
CA LEU A 229 -12.51 -3.03 -5.85
C LEU A 229 -13.73 -2.42 -6.53
N PHE A 230 -14.44 -3.27 -7.27
CA PHE A 230 -15.76 -2.96 -7.78
C PHE A 230 -16.79 -3.78 -7.02
N ILE A 231 -17.72 -3.10 -6.35
CA ILE A 231 -18.69 -3.72 -5.44
C ILE A 231 -20.11 -3.44 -5.93
N ILE A 232 -20.94 -4.48 -5.93
CA ILE A 232 -22.38 -4.36 -6.09
C ILE A 232 -23.04 -4.74 -4.77
N SER A 233 -23.93 -3.91 -4.27
CA SER A 233 -24.61 -4.13 -3.00
C SER A 233 -26.04 -3.59 -3.01
N ASP A 234 -26.74 -3.82 -1.89
CA ASP A 234 -28.00 -3.14 -1.54
C ASP A 234 -27.79 -1.85 -0.71
N ASN A 235 -26.54 -1.46 -0.45
CA ASN A 235 -26.22 -0.20 0.22
C ASN A 235 -26.34 0.98 -0.76
N PRO A 236 -26.43 2.23 -0.27
CA PRO A 236 -26.22 3.41 -1.12
C PRO A 236 -24.87 3.35 -1.83
N SER A 237 -24.84 3.76 -3.09
CA SER A 237 -23.60 3.80 -3.87
C SER A 237 -22.61 4.77 -3.24
N ARG A 238 -21.33 4.39 -3.24
CA ARG A 238 -20.26 5.21 -2.69
C ARG A 238 -18.94 4.93 -3.39
N THR A 239 -18.08 5.93 -3.34
CA THR A 239 -16.65 5.79 -3.60
C THR A 239 -15.92 5.89 -2.26
N TYR A 240 -15.00 4.98 -1.99
CA TYR A 240 -14.17 5.00 -0.79
C TYR A 240 -12.71 4.88 -1.19
N PHE A 241 -11.87 5.76 -0.67
CA PHE A 241 -10.42 5.68 -0.85
C PHE A 241 -9.74 5.98 0.48
N ASN A 242 -8.75 5.18 0.86
CA ASN A 242 -7.98 5.39 2.09
C ASN A 242 -6.45 5.38 1.92
N GLY A 243 -5.95 5.44 0.69
CA GLY A 243 -4.53 5.37 0.37
C GLY A 243 -4.12 4.05 -0.30
N TRP A 244 -4.63 2.92 0.19
CA TRP A 244 -4.29 1.59 -0.31
C TRP A 244 -5.48 0.78 -0.84
N LEU A 245 -6.70 1.17 -0.50
CA LEU A 245 -7.94 0.53 -0.93
C LEU A 245 -8.82 1.58 -1.62
N ASP A 246 -9.15 1.34 -2.88
CA ASP A 246 -10.11 2.11 -3.67
C ASP A 246 -11.34 1.22 -3.94
N ILE A 247 -12.51 1.67 -3.50
CA ILE A 247 -13.77 0.96 -3.67
C ILE A 247 -14.71 1.82 -4.50
N TYR A 248 -15.12 1.28 -5.64
CA TYR A 248 -16.25 1.77 -6.41
C TYR A 248 -17.46 0.87 -6.16
N GLU A 249 -18.37 1.33 -5.30
CA GLU A 249 -19.59 0.62 -4.93
C GLU A 249 -20.82 1.20 -5.63
N LEU A 250 -21.62 0.32 -6.22
CA LEU A 250 -22.91 0.64 -6.81
C LEU A 250 -24.04 -0.16 -6.17
N ASN A 251 -25.13 0.53 -5.86
CA ASN A 251 -26.38 -0.12 -5.54
C ASN A 251 -26.97 -0.83 -6.78
N ARG A 252 -27.85 -1.82 -6.58
CA ARG A 252 -28.44 -2.60 -7.70
C ARG A 252 -29.08 -1.75 -8.80
N ASN A 253 -29.79 -0.67 -8.43
CA ASN A 253 -30.52 0.14 -9.40
C ASN A 253 -29.56 0.94 -10.28
N GLU A 254 -28.55 1.55 -9.66
CA GLU A 254 -27.50 2.28 -10.39
C GLU A 254 -26.66 1.34 -11.24
N PHE A 255 -26.30 0.16 -10.70
CA PHE A 255 -25.62 -0.87 -11.46
C PHE A 255 -26.40 -1.26 -12.73
N ALA A 256 -27.68 -1.59 -12.59
CA ALA A 256 -28.55 -1.94 -13.72
C ALA A 256 -28.66 -0.81 -14.74
N LEU A 257 -28.79 0.43 -14.26
CA LEU A 257 -28.85 1.61 -15.12
C LEU A 257 -27.55 1.81 -15.92
N LEU A 258 -26.40 1.76 -15.26
CA LEU A 258 -25.09 1.98 -15.90
C LEU A 258 -24.73 0.82 -16.84
N ILE A 259 -25.10 -0.41 -16.50
CA ILE A 259 -25.01 -1.56 -17.41
C ILE A 259 -25.84 -1.35 -18.68
N SER A 260 -27.09 -0.88 -18.54
CA SER A 260 -27.96 -0.60 -19.69
C SER A 260 -27.40 0.49 -20.62
N ARG A 261 -26.50 1.32 -20.10
CA ARG A 261 -25.82 2.40 -20.80
C ARG A 261 -24.44 2.01 -21.32
N LEU A 262 -24.04 0.74 -21.13
CA LEU A 262 -22.71 0.23 -21.49
C LEU A 262 -21.60 1.15 -20.96
N ASP A 263 -21.77 1.60 -19.71
CA ASP A 263 -20.81 2.49 -19.05
C ASP A 263 -19.48 1.76 -18.88
N ILE A 264 -18.39 2.38 -19.31
CA ILE A 264 -17.05 1.79 -19.25
C ILE A 264 -16.54 1.64 -17.82
N SER A 265 -16.95 2.48 -16.87
CA SER A 265 -16.56 2.34 -15.46
C SER A 265 -17.18 1.11 -14.80
N VAL A 266 -18.23 0.54 -15.40
CA VAL A 266 -18.91 -0.66 -14.91
C VAL A 266 -18.54 -1.87 -15.76
N THR A 267 -18.51 -1.72 -17.08
CA THR A 267 -18.17 -2.83 -17.98
C THR A 267 -16.71 -3.24 -17.85
N ASP A 268 -15.76 -2.32 -17.69
CA ASP A 268 -14.36 -2.70 -17.53
C ASP A 268 -14.12 -3.62 -16.32
N PRO A 269 -14.49 -3.25 -15.06
CA PRO A 269 -14.30 -4.14 -13.92
C PRO A 269 -15.12 -5.43 -14.05
N LEU A 270 -16.30 -5.41 -14.67
CA LEU A 270 -17.05 -6.64 -14.92
C LEU A 270 -16.31 -7.63 -15.80
N PHE A 271 -15.61 -7.17 -16.85
CA PHE A 271 -14.95 -8.05 -17.81
C PHE A 271 -13.48 -8.32 -17.50
N THR A 272 -12.79 -7.44 -16.77
CA THR A 272 -11.38 -7.61 -16.39
C THR A 272 -11.21 -8.07 -14.94
N GLY A 273 -12.20 -7.85 -14.09
CA GLY A 273 -12.13 -8.14 -12.66
C GLY A 273 -12.18 -9.62 -12.34
N GLU A 274 -11.37 -9.99 -11.33
CA GLU A 274 -11.41 -11.30 -10.67
C GLU A 274 -12.48 -11.26 -9.58
N ARG A 275 -13.40 -12.22 -9.62
CA ARG A 275 -14.40 -12.38 -8.57
C ARG A 275 -13.73 -12.84 -7.27
N ILE A 276 -13.89 -12.06 -6.21
CA ILE A 276 -13.37 -12.41 -4.88
C ILE A 276 -14.50 -12.68 -3.86
N TYR A 277 -15.73 -12.24 -4.15
CA TYR A 277 -16.92 -12.52 -3.34
C TYR A 277 -18.19 -12.56 -4.21
N GLY A 278 -19.21 -13.30 -3.78
CA GLY A 278 -20.48 -13.46 -4.50
C GLY A 278 -20.52 -14.69 -5.42
N SER A 279 -21.69 -14.91 -6.04
CA SER A 279 -21.96 -16.09 -6.90
C SER A 279 -21.33 -15.96 -8.29
N GLU A 280 -20.62 -17.01 -8.73
CA GLU A 280 -20.01 -17.09 -10.06
C GLU A 280 -21.03 -17.16 -11.19
N LEU A 281 -22.10 -17.95 -10.98
CA LEU A 281 -23.20 -18.07 -11.94
C LEU A 281 -23.85 -16.71 -12.22
N GLY A 282 -23.97 -15.86 -11.20
CA GLY A 282 -24.54 -14.52 -11.36
C GLY A 282 -23.65 -13.60 -12.20
N LEU A 283 -22.34 -13.62 -11.99
CA LEU A 283 -21.40 -12.80 -12.75
C LEU A 283 -21.38 -13.17 -14.24
N GLU A 284 -21.34 -14.46 -14.56
CA GLU A 284 -21.34 -14.91 -15.95
C GLU A 284 -22.65 -14.58 -16.68
N GLN A 285 -23.80 -14.70 -16.00
CA GLN A 285 -25.09 -14.27 -16.56
C GLN A 285 -25.11 -12.77 -16.87
N ILE A 286 -24.54 -11.93 -15.98
CA ILE A 286 -24.41 -10.49 -16.20
C ILE A 286 -23.51 -10.20 -17.42
N ARG A 287 -22.33 -10.85 -17.49
CA ARG A 287 -21.40 -10.71 -18.62
C ARG A 287 -22.06 -11.08 -19.95
N GLN A 288 -22.75 -12.21 -20.00
CA GLN A 288 -23.48 -12.65 -21.20
C GLN A 288 -24.62 -11.69 -21.58
N SER A 289 -25.36 -11.18 -20.60
CA SER A 289 -26.40 -10.18 -20.83
C SER A 289 -25.81 -8.90 -21.43
N CYS A 290 -24.65 -8.44 -20.93
CA CYS A 290 -23.94 -7.28 -21.47
C CYS A 290 -23.43 -7.52 -22.90
N LEU A 291 -22.90 -8.71 -23.20
CA LEU A 291 -22.45 -9.07 -24.56
C LEU A 291 -23.61 -9.06 -25.56
N ASN A 292 -24.77 -9.59 -25.16
CA ASN A 292 -25.96 -9.69 -26.01
C ASN A 292 -26.80 -8.40 -26.08
N MET A 293 -26.55 -7.44 -25.18
CA MET A 293 -27.27 -6.17 -25.15
C MET A 293 -27.08 -5.38 -26.45
N ARG A 294 -28.16 -4.82 -27.02
CA ARG A 294 -28.04 -3.94 -28.18
C ARG A 294 -27.43 -2.60 -27.77
N ILE A 295 -26.61 -2.01 -28.64
CA ILE A 295 -26.15 -0.63 -28.45
C ILE A 295 -27.34 0.29 -28.71
N THR A 296 -27.61 1.20 -27.77
CA THR A 296 -28.71 2.15 -27.86
C THR A 296 -28.22 3.59 -28.02
N PRO A 297 -29.03 4.50 -28.60
CA PRO A 297 -28.72 5.93 -28.61
C PRO A 297 -28.47 6.50 -27.21
N GLU A 298 -29.19 6.00 -26.20
CA GLU A 298 -29.02 6.39 -24.80
C GLU A 298 -27.64 6.02 -24.26
N ALA A 299 -27.12 4.83 -24.59
CA ALA A 299 -25.78 4.39 -24.19
C ALA A 299 -24.70 5.27 -24.82
N ILE A 300 -24.81 5.58 -26.12
CA ILE A 300 -23.88 6.47 -26.83
C ILE A 300 -23.90 7.87 -26.20
N ARG A 301 -25.10 8.44 -26.03
CA ARG A 301 -25.28 9.77 -25.44
C ARG A 301 -24.75 9.84 -24.01
N HIS A 302 -25.01 8.82 -23.20
CA HIS A 302 -24.50 8.76 -21.82
C HIS A 302 -22.98 8.81 -21.78
N ASN A 303 -22.30 7.98 -22.58
CA ASN A 303 -20.83 7.98 -22.64
C ASN A 303 -20.28 9.31 -23.16
N ALA A 304 -20.90 9.93 -24.17
CA ALA A 304 -20.50 11.26 -24.65
C ALA A 304 -20.64 12.34 -23.56
N LEU A 305 -21.77 12.38 -22.86
CA LEU A 305 -22.00 13.33 -21.77
C LEU A 305 -21.05 13.10 -20.58
N ARG A 306 -20.70 11.85 -20.26
CA ARG A 306 -19.69 11.55 -19.25
C ARG A 306 -18.32 12.07 -19.69
N ALA A 307 -17.93 11.87 -20.95
CA ALA A 307 -16.69 12.40 -21.49
C ALA A 307 -16.59 13.93 -21.32
N GLU A 308 -17.66 14.65 -21.66
CA GLU A 308 -17.73 16.11 -21.49
C GLU A 308 -17.57 16.53 -20.04
N LYS A 309 -18.25 15.84 -19.10
CA LYS A 309 -18.14 16.13 -17.66
C LYS A 309 -16.72 15.94 -17.14
N GLU A 310 -16.08 14.82 -17.47
CA GLU A 310 -14.71 14.53 -17.04
C GLU A 310 -13.70 15.51 -17.66
N ASN A 311 -13.87 15.87 -18.94
CA ASN A 311 -13.04 16.87 -19.59
C ASN A 311 -13.20 18.27 -18.97
N ALA A 312 -14.42 18.64 -18.56
CA ALA A 312 -14.66 19.90 -17.86
C ALA A 312 -13.95 19.94 -16.51
N ILE A 313 -13.92 18.83 -15.76
CA ILE A 313 -13.14 18.70 -14.53
C ILE A 313 -11.65 18.84 -14.83
N ALA A 314 -11.14 18.14 -15.84
CA ALA A 314 -9.73 18.16 -16.22
C ALA A 314 -9.22 19.54 -16.66
N GLN A 315 -10.09 20.38 -17.22
CA GLN A 315 -9.80 21.75 -17.62
C GLN A 315 -10.01 22.77 -16.48
N GLY A 316 -10.58 22.35 -15.35
CA GLY A 316 -10.83 23.19 -14.20
C GLY A 316 -9.54 23.60 -13.46
N SER A 317 -9.65 24.61 -12.61
CA SER A 317 -8.55 25.13 -11.80
C SER A 317 -8.41 24.41 -10.45
N SER A 318 -8.60 23.08 -10.42
CA SER A 318 -8.41 22.32 -9.17
C SER A 318 -6.93 22.33 -8.76
N HIS A 319 -6.65 22.45 -7.46
CA HIS A 319 -5.30 22.30 -6.93
C HIS A 319 -4.86 20.83 -6.88
N ASP A 320 -5.81 19.89 -6.94
CA ASP A 320 -5.54 18.46 -6.99
C ASP A 320 -5.17 18.02 -8.41
N ARG A 321 -3.86 17.93 -8.67
CA ARG A 321 -3.29 17.44 -9.93
C ARG A 321 -3.64 15.98 -10.22
N ARG A 322 -3.83 15.15 -9.19
CA ARG A 322 -4.20 13.73 -9.35
C ARG A 322 -5.61 13.65 -9.92
N LEU A 323 -6.56 14.37 -9.34
CA LEU A 323 -7.93 14.44 -9.86
C LEU A 323 -7.97 14.92 -11.30
N LEU A 324 -7.25 15.99 -11.65
CA LEU A 324 -7.20 16.50 -13.03
C LEU A 324 -6.66 15.45 -14.02
N THR A 325 -5.61 14.72 -13.63
CA THR A 325 -5.01 13.67 -14.45
C THR A 325 -5.97 12.49 -14.64
N ILE A 326 -6.66 12.09 -13.57
CA ILE A 326 -7.66 11.01 -13.60
C ILE A 326 -8.82 11.42 -14.50
N ALA A 327 -9.37 12.62 -14.30
CA ALA A 327 -10.47 13.15 -15.09
C ALA A 327 -10.12 13.22 -16.58
N ALA A 328 -8.91 13.67 -16.95
CA ALA A 328 -8.47 13.70 -18.34
C ALA A 328 -8.48 12.29 -18.98
N LYS A 329 -7.96 11.28 -18.26
CA LYS A 329 -7.93 9.89 -18.73
C LYS A 329 -9.33 9.32 -18.90
N TYR A 330 -10.23 9.56 -17.94
CA TYR A 330 -11.61 9.11 -18.04
C TYR A 330 -12.37 9.84 -19.15
N GLY A 331 -12.17 11.14 -19.32
CA GLY A 331 -12.75 11.92 -20.41
C GLY A 331 -12.41 11.36 -21.79
N GLU A 332 -11.12 11.06 -22.01
CA GLU A 332 -10.67 10.40 -23.23
C GLU A 332 -11.29 9.00 -23.40
N THR A 333 -11.31 8.21 -22.33
CA THR A 333 -11.88 6.86 -22.33
C THR A 333 -13.36 6.86 -22.72
N TYR A 334 -14.17 7.69 -22.06
CA TYR A 334 -15.60 7.80 -22.34
C TYR A 334 -15.87 8.30 -23.76
N SER A 335 -15.07 9.26 -24.24
CA SER A 335 -15.18 9.78 -25.61
C SER A 335 -14.97 8.67 -26.64
N ARG A 336 -13.91 7.86 -26.46
CA ARG A 336 -13.62 6.71 -27.33
C ARG A 336 -14.69 5.64 -27.25
N ASN A 337 -15.17 5.32 -26.04
CA ASN A 337 -16.24 4.35 -25.88
C ASN A 337 -17.50 4.81 -26.63
N ALA A 338 -17.89 6.10 -26.50
CA ALA A 338 -19.02 6.66 -27.24
C ALA A 338 -18.83 6.55 -28.76
N HIS A 339 -17.62 6.87 -29.27
CA HIS A 339 -17.28 6.73 -30.69
C HIS A 339 -17.44 5.29 -31.20
N TYR A 340 -16.90 4.31 -30.49
CA TYR A 340 -17.01 2.90 -30.89
C TYR A 340 -18.45 2.38 -30.80
N LEU A 341 -19.20 2.77 -29.77
CA LEU A 341 -20.61 2.43 -29.67
C LEU A 341 -21.39 3.00 -30.87
N ALA A 342 -21.10 4.24 -31.29
CA ALA A 342 -21.70 4.85 -32.47
C ALA A 342 -21.35 4.13 -33.78
N SER A 343 -20.17 3.48 -33.85
CA SER A 343 -19.77 2.65 -34.99
C SER A 343 -20.28 1.20 -34.91
N GLY A 344 -21.12 0.86 -33.94
CA GLY A 344 -21.65 -0.48 -33.74
C GLY A 344 -20.69 -1.46 -33.04
N LEU A 345 -19.56 -0.98 -32.52
CA LEU A 345 -18.58 -1.79 -31.79
C LEU A 345 -18.82 -1.66 -30.28
N LYS A 346 -18.63 -2.76 -29.54
CA LYS A 346 -18.78 -2.79 -28.08
C LYS A 346 -17.45 -3.18 -27.42
N PRO A 347 -16.61 -2.22 -27.03
CA PRO A 347 -15.29 -2.52 -26.48
C PRO A 347 -15.35 -3.25 -25.14
N LEU A 348 -16.30 -2.88 -24.26
CA LEU A 348 -16.54 -3.44 -22.91
C LEU A 348 -15.39 -3.34 -21.90
N THR A 349 -14.17 -3.06 -22.35
CA THR A 349 -12.98 -2.93 -21.49
C THR A 349 -12.07 -1.82 -22.01
N LEU A 350 -11.31 -1.21 -21.11
CA LEU A 350 -10.28 -0.21 -21.42
C LEU A 350 -9.21 -0.81 -22.34
N ARG A 351 -8.78 -2.03 -22.04
CA ARG A 351 -7.80 -2.76 -22.85
C ARG A 351 -8.27 -2.91 -24.29
N ARG A 352 -9.56 -3.22 -24.51
CA ARG A 352 -10.10 -3.37 -25.86
C ARG A 352 -10.16 -2.05 -26.61
N ILE A 353 -10.50 -0.94 -25.94
CA ILE A 353 -10.42 0.41 -26.51
C ILE A 353 -8.99 0.67 -27.02
N LEU A 354 -7.97 0.43 -26.20
CA LEU A 354 -6.56 0.64 -26.59
C LEU A 354 -6.14 -0.24 -27.78
N GLN A 355 -6.57 -1.50 -27.80
CA GLN A 355 -6.30 -2.41 -28.93
C GLN A 355 -6.91 -1.93 -30.25
N LEU A 356 -8.13 -1.38 -30.21
CA LEU A 356 -8.81 -0.83 -31.40
C LEU A 356 -8.07 0.39 -31.97
N GLU A 357 -7.19 1.02 -31.19
CA GLU A 357 -6.33 2.13 -31.63
C GLU A 357 -4.94 1.69 -32.08
N GLY A 358 -4.64 0.39 -32.02
CA GLY A 358 -3.29 -0.12 -32.31
C GLY A 358 -2.28 0.17 -31.20
N LYS A 359 -2.72 0.58 -30.01
CA LYS A 359 -1.86 0.72 -28.83
C LYS A 359 -1.72 -0.63 -28.13
N ARG A 360 -0.50 -0.98 -27.72
CA ARG A 360 -0.19 -2.25 -27.03
C ARG A 360 -0.49 -2.18 -25.55
#